data_AF-A0A328ADI0-F1
#
_entry.id   AF-A0A328ADI0-F1
#
_cell.length_a   1.000
_cell.length_b   1.000
_cell.length_c   1.000
_cell.angle_alpha   90.00
_cell.angle_beta   90.00
_cell.angle_gamma   90.00
#
_symmetry.space_group_name_H-M   'P 1'
#
loop_
_entity.id
_entity.type
_entity.pdbx_description
1 polymer ?
#
loop_
_entity_poly.entity_id
_entity_poly.type
_entity_poly.pdbx_seq_one_letter_code
_entity_poly.pdbx_strand_id
1 'polypeptide(L)'
;MAAVLRRNIEAMRDQRKREEAEATRGERLAARITDFTGSLNFVYLHLLLVGFWVAANLGVIPGVPRFDRTFVILATIASVEAIFLSTFVLISQNRIAALSEKRADLDLQINLLAEYEITQLVKLTTSIAERLDVEAAQDRELEEISQEVAPEAVLNELDSKK
;
A
#
# COMPACT_ATOMS: atom_id res chain seq x y z
N MET A 1 18.90 3.57 -23.34
CA MET A 1 17.79 3.70 -22.36
C MET A 1 17.29 2.36 -21.81
N ALA A 2 17.10 1.31 -22.62
CA ALA A 2 16.60 0.00 -22.14
C ALA A 2 17.50 -0.73 -21.11
N ALA A 3 18.83 -0.56 -21.17
CA ALA A 3 19.75 -1.20 -20.24
C ALA A 3 19.73 -0.61 -18.82
N VAL A 4 19.59 0.72 -18.71
CA VAL A 4 19.48 1.42 -17.42
C VAL A 4 18.14 1.09 -16.75
N LEU A 5 17.06 1.06 -17.54
CA LEU A 5 15.73 0.67 -17.06
C LEU A 5 15.73 -0.79 -16.54
N ARG A 6 16.32 -1.74 -17.30
CA ARG A 6 16.46 -3.14 -16.83
C ARG A 6 17.26 -3.25 -15.55
N ARG A 7 18.39 -2.55 -15.45
CA ARG A 7 19.23 -2.55 -14.24
C ARG A 7 18.48 -2.02 -13.02
N ASN A 8 17.71 -0.95 -13.19
CA ASN A 8 16.88 -0.39 -12.11
C ASN A 8 15.75 -1.34 -11.71
N ILE A 9 15.10 -2.01 -12.67
CA ILE A 9 14.06 -3.01 -12.41
C ILE A 9 14.66 -4.22 -11.65
N GLU A 10 15.84 -4.69 -12.05
CA GLU A 10 16.54 -5.79 -11.37
C GLU A 10 16.96 -5.40 -9.95
N ALA A 11 17.52 -4.20 -9.76
CA ALA A 11 17.88 -3.70 -8.44
C ALA A 11 16.66 -3.62 -7.49
N MET A 12 15.54 -3.09 -7.98
CA MET A 12 14.27 -3.05 -7.24
C MET A 12 13.75 -4.45 -6.92
N ARG A 13 13.89 -5.40 -7.84
CA ARG A 13 13.42 -6.77 -7.65
C ARG A 13 14.27 -7.53 -6.64
N ASP A 14 15.58 -7.31 -6.65
CA ASP A 14 16.51 -7.91 -5.70
C ASP A 14 16.34 -7.33 -4.29
N GLN A 15 16.03 -6.04 -4.18
CA GLN A 15 15.69 -5.42 -2.91
C GLN A 15 14.40 -6.03 -2.32
N ARG A 16 13.33 -6.15 -3.11
CA ARG A 16 12.09 -6.81 -2.65
C ARG A 16 12.31 -8.26 -2.22
N LYS A 17 13.12 -9.01 -2.98
CA LYS A 17 13.47 -10.39 -2.61
C LYS A 17 14.24 -10.48 -1.30
N ARG A 18 15.11 -9.51 -1.00
CA ARG A 18 15.84 -9.45 0.28
C ARG A 18 14.88 -9.14 1.43
N GLU A 19 13.99 -8.17 1.27
CA GLU A 19 12.94 -7.86 2.25
C GLU A 19 12.03 -9.08 2.52
N GLU A 20 11.64 -9.82 1.48
CA GLU A 20 10.88 -11.07 1.63
C GLU A 20 11.70 -12.22 2.25
N ALA A 21 13.01 -12.27 1.99
CA ALA A 21 13.91 -13.26 2.56
C ALA A 21 14.14 -13.03 4.06
N GLU A 22 14.18 -11.76 4.48
CA GLU A 22 14.34 -11.32 5.87
C GLU A 22 13.04 -11.37 6.67
N ALA A 23 11.88 -11.47 6.00
CA ALA A 23 10.60 -11.61 6.67
C ALA A 23 10.58 -12.84 7.60
N THR A 24 10.22 -12.59 8.85
CA THR A 24 10.09 -13.59 9.90
C THR A 24 9.02 -14.62 9.55
N ARG A 25 9.10 -15.81 10.18
CA ARG A 25 8.10 -16.88 9.96
C ARG A 25 6.67 -16.42 10.28
N GLY A 26 6.51 -15.53 11.27
CA GLY A 26 5.23 -14.93 11.64
C GLY A 26 4.67 -14.01 10.56
N GLU A 27 5.50 -13.15 9.97
CA GLU A 27 5.09 -12.24 8.89
C GLU A 27 4.68 -13.00 7.62
N ARG A 28 5.39 -14.08 7.29
CA ARG A 28 5.03 -14.97 6.17
C ARG A 28 3.68 -15.66 6.40
N LEU A 29 3.42 -16.11 7.63
CA LEU A 29 2.14 -16.71 7.98
C LEU A 29 1.02 -15.68 7.92
N ALA A 30 1.23 -14.49 8.50
CA ALA A 30 0.27 -13.39 8.48
C ALA A 30 -0.07 -12.98 7.04
N ALA A 31 0.92 -12.84 6.15
CA ALA A 31 0.68 -12.53 4.74
C ALA A 31 -0.19 -13.58 4.04
N ARG A 32 0.09 -14.87 4.23
CA ARG A 32 -0.74 -15.95 3.66
C ARG A 32 -2.17 -15.94 4.20
N ILE A 33 -2.34 -15.68 5.50
CA ILE A 33 -3.68 -15.59 6.11
C ILE A 33 -4.42 -14.38 5.54
N THR A 34 -3.77 -13.23 5.42
CA THR A 34 -4.34 -12.03 4.79
C THR A 34 -4.81 -12.31 3.36
N ASP A 35 -3.94 -12.91 2.53
CA ASP A 35 -4.27 -13.20 1.14
C ASP A 35 -5.43 -14.19 1.02
N PHE A 36 -5.51 -15.15 1.94
CA PHE A 36 -6.58 -16.14 2.00
C PHE A 36 -7.90 -15.51 2.46
N THR A 37 -7.91 -14.82 3.60
CA THR A 37 -9.12 -14.20 4.17
C THR A 37 -9.67 -13.07 3.30
N GLY A 38 -8.81 -12.39 2.53
CA GLY A 38 -9.22 -11.36 1.57
C GLY A 38 -9.77 -11.91 0.25
N SER A 39 -9.77 -13.23 0.04
CA SER A 39 -10.20 -13.85 -1.21
C SER A 39 -11.69 -14.19 -1.23
N LEU A 40 -12.32 -14.05 -2.40
CA LEU A 40 -13.70 -14.51 -2.62
C LEU A 40 -13.85 -16.04 -2.43
N ASN A 41 -12.77 -16.80 -2.66
CA ASN A 41 -12.75 -18.25 -2.44
C ASN A 41 -12.96 -18.61 -0.97
N PHE A 42 -12.45 -17.80 -0.04
CA PHE A 42 -12.67 -18.01 1.39
C PHE A 42 -14.15 -17.89 1.74
N VAL A 43 -14.83 -16.89 1.18
CA VAL A 43 -16.27 -16.67 1.39
C VAL A 43 -17.07 -17.88 0.91
N TYR A 44 -16.79 -18.39 -0.30
CA TYR A 44 -17.48 -19.58 -0.81
C TYR A 44 -17.22 -20.83 0.03
N LEU A 45 -15.97 -21.07 0.45
CA LEU A 45 -15.63 -22.18 1.33
C LEU A 45 -16.40 -22.11 2.65
N HIS A 46 -16.44 -20.92 3.26
CA HIS A 46 -17.13 -20.69 4.53
C HIS A 46 -18.64 -20.87 4.38
N LEU A 47 -19.23 -20.37 3.29
CA LEU A 47 -20.66 -20.54 2.99
C LEU A 47 -21.02 -22.01 2.76
N LEU A 48 -20.18 -22.78 2.06
CA LEU A 48 -20.37 -24.22 1.89
C LEU A 48 -20.25 -24.98 3.22
N LEU A 49 -19.27 -24.64 4.05
CA LEU A 49 -19.06 -25.30 5.35
C LEU A 49 -20.23 -25.04 6.30
N VAL A 50 -20.63 -23.78 6.46
CA VAL A 50 -21.77 -23.38 7.29
C VAL A 50 -23.08 -23.95 6.72
N GLY A 51 -23.28 -23.85 5.40
CA GLY A 51 -24.44 -24.41 4.73
C GLY A 51 -24.56 -25.93 4.90
N PHE A 52 -23.44 -26.64 4.79
CA PHE A 52 -23.38 -28.08 5.05
C PHE A 52 -23.71 -28.40 6.51
N TRP A 53 -23.16 -27.65 7.46
CA TRP A 53 -23.46 -27.83 8.89
C TRP A 53 -24.94 -27.63 9.20
N VAL A 54 -25.56 -26.61 8.58
CA VAL A 54 -26.99 -26.33 8.72
C VAL A 54 -27.83 -27.44 8.08
N ALA A 55 -27.51 -27.88 6.86
CA ALA A 55 -28.22 -28.96 6.18
C ALA A 55 -28.15 -30.29 6.94
N ALA A 56 -26.99 -30.62 7.50
CA ALA A 56 -26.78 -31.79 8.37
C ALA A 56 -27.70 -31.72 9.61
N ASN A 57 -27.76 -30.57 10.28
CA ASN A 57 -28.54 -30.42 11.51
C ASN A 57 -30.04 -30.20 11.29
N LEU A 58 -30.47 -29.75 10.10
CA LEU A 58 -31.89 -29.80 9.69
C LEU A 58 -32.37 -31.23 9.42
N GLY A 59 -31.45 -32.19 9.25
CA GLY A 59 -31.78 -33.58 8.91
C GLY A 59 -32.14 -33.78 7.44
N VAL A 60 -31.67 -32.88 6.56
CA VAL A 60 -31.81 -33.00 5.10
C VAL A 60 -30.86 -34.07 4.55
N ILE A 61 -29.75 -34.33 5.26
CA ILE A 61 -28.71 -35.29 4.87
C ILE A 61 -29.04 -36.67 5.47
N PRO A 62 -29.34 -37.69 4.65
CA PRO A 62 -29.61 -39.05 5.14
C PRO A 62 -28.39 -39.63 5.86
N GLY A 63 -28.59 -40.20 7.06
CA GLY A 63 -27.53 -40.89 7.81
C GLY A 63 -26.72 -40.03 8.78
N VAL A 64 -26.90 -38.71 8.81
CA VAL A 64 -26.24 -37.82 9.78
C VAL A 64 -27.18 -37.51 10.96
N PRO A 65 -26.86 -37.90 12.21
CA PRO A 65 -27.66 -37.56 13.37
C PRO A 65 -27.55 -36.05 13.69
N ARG A 66 -28.64 -35.44 14.13
CA ARG A 66 -28.67 -34.02 14.54
C ARG A 66 -27.87 -33.81 15.84
N PHE A 67 -26.68 -33.24 15.73
CA PHE A 67 -25.72 -33.08 16.83
C PHE A 67 -25.71 -31.65 17.43
N ASP A 68 -26.13 -30.65 16.67
CA ASP A 68 -26.18 -29.23 17.06
C ASP A 68 -27.57 -28.63 16.78
N ARG A 69 -28.59 -29.08 17.53
CA ARG A 69 -30.01 -28.73 17.28
C ARG A 69 -30.35 -27.25 17.51
N THR A 70 -29.64 -26.60 18.41
CA THR A 70 -29.82 -25.17 18.76
C THR A 70 -28.82 -24.26 18.05
N PHE A 71 -27.91 -24.82 17.24
CA PHE A 71 -26.82 -24.11 16.55
C PHE A 71 -25.85 -23.37 17.50
N VAL A 72 -25.82 -23.73 18.78
CA VAL A 72 -24.96 -23.08 19.78
C VAL A 72 -23.50 -23.43 19.52
N ILE A 73 -23.20 -24.67 19.09
CA ILE A 73 -21.83 -25.08 18.80
C ILE A 73 -21.32 -24.31 17.57
N LEU A 74 -22.11 -24.27 16.50
CA LEU A 74 -21.79 -23.48 15.31
C LEU A 74 -21.54 -22.01 15.65
N ALA A 75 -22.44 -21.39 16.40
CA ALA A 75 -22.33 -19.98 16.78
C ALA A 75 -21.09 -19.71 17.65
N THR A 76 -20.73 -20.62 18.55
CA THR A 76 -19.55 -20.49 19.41
C THR A 76 -18.25 -20.60 18.60
N ILE A 77 -18.17 -21.55 17.67
CA ILE A 77 -16.98 -21.70 16.82
C ILE A 77 -16.85 -20.49 15.88
N ALA A 78 -17.95 -20.08 15.24
CA ALA A 78 -17.95 -18.94 14.33
C ALA A 78 -17.58 -17.62 15.04
N SER A 79 -17.99 -17.42 16.30
CA SER A 79 -17.64 -16.20 17.05
C SER A 79 -16.15 -16.14 17.39
N VAL A 80 -15.55 -17.25 17.82
CA VAL A 80 -14.11 -17.35 18.06
C VAL A 80 -13.34 -17.13 16.75
N GLU A 81 -13.75 -17.77 15.67
CA GLU A 81 -13.15 -17.59 14.35
C GLU A 81 -13.21 -16.13 13.88
N ALA A 82 -14.34 -15.45 14.06
CA ALA A 82 -14.51 -14.04 13.70
C ALA A 82 -13.54 -13.12 14.45
N ILE A 83 -13.27 -13.37 15.73
CA ILE A 83 -12.29 -12.59 16.51
C ILE A 83 -10.88 -12.75 15.93
N PHE A 84 -10.47 -13.99 15.59
CA PHE A 84 -9.18 -14.24 14.95
C PHE A 84 -9.08 -13.56 13.58
N LEU A 85 -10.10 -13.71 12.73
CA LEU A 85 -10.12 -13.09 11.40
C LEU A 85 -10.05 -11.57 11.49
N SER A 86 -10.84 -10.95 12.36
CA SER A 86 -10.82 -9.50 12.59
C SER A 86 -9.44 -9.01 13.04
N THR A 87 -8.80 -9.75 13.95
CA THR A 87 -7.43 -9.43 14.41
C THR A 87 -6.42 -9.52 13.26
N PHE A 88 -6.49 -10.57 12.44
CA PHE A 88 -5.59 -10.70 11.28
C PHE A 88 -5.83 -9.61 10.22
N VAL A 89 -7.09 -9.24 10.00
CA VAL A 89 -7.44 -8.12 9.11
C VAL A 89 -6.87 -6.82 9.66
N LEU A 90 -7.00 -6.54 10.96
CA LEU A 90 -6.46 -5.33 11.59
C LEU A 90 -4.93 -5.27 11.50
N ILE A 91 -4.24 -6.39 11.75
CA ILE A 91 -2.78 -6.48 11.60
C ILE A 91 -2.37 -6.18 10.15
N SER A 92 -3.11 -6.74 9.17
CA SER A 92 -2.85 -6.46 7.76
C SER A 92 -3.11 -5.00 7.41
N GLN A 93 -4.20 -4.42 7.91
CA GLN A 93 -4.55 -3.01 7.68
C GLN A 93 -3.46 -2.10 8.24
N ASN A 94 -2.99 -2.34 9.47
CA ASN A 94 -1.89 -1.58 10.07
C ASN A 94 -0.61 -1.65 9.23
N ARG A 95 -0.28 -2.84 8.69
CA ARG A 95 0.88 -3.01 7.80
C ARG A 95 0.73 -2.24 6.49
N ILE A 96 -0.46 -2.28 5.88
CA ILE A 96 -0.74 -1.54 4.64
C ILE A 96 -0.68 -0.03 4.90
N ALA A 97 -1.23 0.44 6.03
CA ALA A 97 -1.19 1.85 6.42
C ALA A 97 0.26 2.34 6.58
N ALA A 98 1.10 1.61 7.31
CA ALA A 98 2.51 1.96 7.49
C ALA A 98 3.29 1.99 6.16
N LEU A 99 3.01 1.04 5.25
CA LEU A 99 3.60 1.06 3.90
C LEU A 99 3.10 2.23 3.05
N SER A 100 1.83 2.59 3.19
CA SER A 100 1.23 3.73 2.49
C SER A 100 1.83 5.06 2.96
N GLU A 101 2.03 5.22 4.27
CA GLU A 101 2.66 6.39 4.86
C GLU A 101 4.10 6.56 4.36
N LYS A 102 4.91 5.48 4.41
CA LYS A 102 6.28 5.50 3.87
C LYS A 102 6.34 5.85 2.38
N ARG A 103 5.36 5.40 1.59
CA ARG A 103 5.27 5.78 0.16
C ARG A 103 4.92 7.25 -0.01
N ALA A 104 3.97 7.77 0.77
CA ALA A 104 3.62 9.18 0.74
C ALA A 104 4.81 10.08 1.08
N ASP A 105 5.61 9.72 2.09
CA ASP A 105 6.84 10.46 2.44
C ASP A 105 7.88 10.44 1.31
N LEU A 106 8.07 9.29 0.66
CA LEU A 106 8.97 9.17 -0.50
C LEU A 106 8.46 9.98 -1.70
N ASP A 107 7.16 9.92 -1.98
CA ASP A 107 6.54 10.67 -3.06
C ASP A 107 6.68 12.19 -2.82
N LEU A 108 6.53 12.65 -1.56
CA LEU A 108 6.78 14.04 -1.19
C LEU A 108 8.23 14.43 -1.46
N GLN A 109 9.21 13.63 -1.03
CA GLN A 109 10.63 13.90 -1.27
C GLN A 109 10.97 13.95 -2.77
N ILE A 110 10.42 13.03 -3.57
CA ILE A 110 10.61 13.02 -5.02
C ILE A 110 10.02 14.28 -5.65
N ASN A 111 8.82 14.69 -5.22
CA ASN A 111 8.20 15.91 -5.74
C ASN A 111 9.02 17.16 -5.42
N LEU A 112 9.51 17.29 -4.19
CA LEU A 112 10.35 18.43 -3.80
C LEU A 112 11.68 18.46 -4.56
N LEU A 113 12.30 17.29 -4.79
CA LEU A 113 13.50 17.20 -5.61
C LEU A 113 13.22 17.57 -7.07
N ALA A 114 12.09 17.09 -7.62
CA ALA A 114 11.68 17.43 -8.97
C ALA A 114 11.38 18.93 -9.12
N GLU A 115 10.75 19.55 -8.12
CA GLU A 115 10.50 20.99 -8.07
C GLU A 115 11.82 21.77 -8.08
N TYR A 116 12.80 21.38 -7.27
CA TYR A 116 14.15 21.96 -7.28
C TYR A 116 14.84 21.82 -8.66
N GLU A 117 14.81 20.63 -9.26
CA GLU A 117 15.38 20.38 -10.58
C GLU A 117 14.68 21.22 -11.66
N ILE A 118 13.34 21.35 -11.61
CA ILE A 118 12.56 22.18 -12.51
C ILE A 118 12.93 23.65 -12.34
N THR A 119 13.01 24.18 -11.12
CA THR A 119 13.44 25.56 -10.89
C THR A 119 14.83 25.82 -11.47
N GLN A 120 15.76 24.87 -11.33
CA GLN A 120 17.09 25.00 -11.94
C GLN A 120 17.05 24.96 -13.47
N LEU A 121 16.21 24.11 -14.05
CA LEU A 121 15.99 24.09 -15.50
C LEU A 121 15.40 25.42 -15.97
N VAL A 122 14.40 25.96 -15.28
CA VAL A 122 13.81 27.27 -15.59
C VAL A 122 14.88 28.35 -15.56
N LYS A 123 15.67 28.45 -14.48
CA LYS A 123 16.79 29.42 -14.37
C LYS A 123 17.79 29.32 -15.53
N LEU A 124 18.18 28.09 -15.88
CA LEU A 124 19.08 27.85 -17.02
C LEU A 124 18.45 28.26 -18.34
N THR A 125 17.19 27.91 -18.57
CA THR A 125 16.48 28.27 -19.80
C THR A 125 16.24 29.77 -19.93
N THR A 126 15.89 30.47 -18.84
CA THR A 126 15.75 31.93 -18.81
C THR A 126 17.09 32.59 -19.12
N SER A 127 18.19 32.12 -18.52
CA SER A 127 19.54 32.62 -18.81
C SER A 127 19.92 32.47 -20.29
N ILE A 128 19.49 31.39 -20.94
CA ILE A 128 19.71 31.18 -22.39
C ILE A 128 18.80 32.11 -23.20
N ALA A 129 17.53 32.25 -22.82
CA ALA A 129 16.56 33.10 -23.51
C ALA A 129 16.95 34.59 -23.48
N GLU A 130 17.47 35.08 -22.35
CA GLU A 130 18.05 36.42 -22.22
C GLU A 130 19.22 36.64 -23.18
N ARG A 131 20.11 35.64 -23.36
CA ARG A 131 21.24 35.72 -24.29
C ARG A 131 20.82 35.72 -25.76
N LEU A 132 19.64 35.21 -26.05
CA LEU A 132 19.06 35.16 -27.39
C LEU A 132 18.06 36.29 -27.67
N ASP A 133 17.91 37.23 -26.73
CA ASP A 133 17.00 38.38 -26.82
C ASP A 133 15.53 37.99 -27.07
N VAL A 134 15.10 36.89 -26.44
CA VAL A 134 13.72 36.40 -26.53
C VAL A 134 12.85 37.14 -25.53
N GLU A 135 11.82 37.87 -25.99
CA GLU A 135 10.92 38.67 -25.16
C GLU A 135 10.29 37.88 -23.99
N ALA A 136 10.03 36.59 -24.18
CA ALA A 136 9.48 35.70 -23.15
C ALA A 136 10.38 35.54 -21.92
N ALA A 137 11.67 35.87 -21.98
CA ALA A 137 12.58 35.81 -20.83
C ALA A 137 12.27 36.88 -19.76
N GLN A 138 11.50 37.91 -20.10
CA GLN A 138 11.12 39.02 -19.21
C GLN A 138 9.73 38.82 -18.58
N ASP A 139 9.15 37.62 -18.72
CA ASP A 139 7.84 37.32 -18.16
C ASP A 139 7.89 37.24 -16.63
N ARG A 140 6.97 37.95 -15.98
CA ARG A 140 6.82 38.01 -14.52
C ARG A 140 6.44 36.65 -13.93
N GLU A 141 5.73 35.81 -14.70
CA GLU A 141 5.38 34.44 -14.29
C GLU A 141 6.64 33.55 -14.16
N LEU A 142 7.64 33.73 -15.03
CA LEU A 142 8.90 32.97 -14.97
C LEU A 142 9.80 33.41 -13.81
N GLU A 143 9.74 34.70 -13.46
CA GLU A 143 10.46 35.25 -12.30
C GLU A 143 9.94 34.65 -10.99
N GLU A 144 8.61 34.50 -10.86
CA GLU A 144 7.97 33.86 -9.71
C GLU A 144 8.30 32.37 -9.59
N ILE A 145 8.28 31.61 -10.70
CA ILE A 145 8.65 30.18 -10.73
C ILE A 145 10.15 29.96 -10.48
N SER A 146 10.99 30.93 -10.82
CA SER A 146 12.44 30.89 -10.58
C SER A 146 12.81 31.18 -9.12
N GLN A 147 11.87 31.69 -8.31
CA GLN A 147 12.11 31.86 -6.88
C GLN A 147 12.30 30.49 -6.24
N GLU A 148 13.39 30.36 -5.51
CA GLU A 148 13.88 29.08 -5.02
C GLU A 148 12.90 28.51 -3.98
N VAL A 149 12.17 27.47 -4.35
CA VAL A 149 11.52 26.61 -3.37
C VAL A 149 12.61 25.71 -2.82
N ALA A 150 13.18 26.11 -1.67
CA ALA A 150 14.17 25.29 -0.98
C ALA A 150 13.47 24.02 -0.44
N PRO A 151 13.77 22.81 -0.96
CA PRO A 151 13.12 21.56 -0.52
C PRO A 151 13.19 21.36 0.99
N GLU A 152 14.36 21.70 1.58
CA GLU A 152 14.60 21.61 3.01
C GLU A 152 13.74 22.59 3.82
N ALA A 153 13.44 23.78 3.28
CA ALA A 153 12.56 24.74 3.95
C ALA A 153 11.11 24.23 4.00
N VAL A 154 10.63 23.60 2.92
CA VAL A 154 9.29 23.00 2.89
C VAL A 154 9.21 21.80 3.83
N LEU A 155 10.22 20.94 3.86
CA LEU A 155 10.29 19.81 4.81
C LEU A 155 10.31 20.28 6.27
N ASN A 156 11.14 21.28 6.60
CA ASN A 156 11.21 21.85 7.94
C ASN A 156 9.90 22.53 8.37
N GLU A 157 9.21 23.22 7.46
CA GLU A 157 7.90 23.82 7.72
C GLU A 157 6.83 22.75 8.01
N LEU A 158 6.83 21.63 7.26
CA LEU A 158 5.91 20.51 7.47
C LEU A 158 6.17 19.77 8.80
N ASP A 159 7.44 19.54 9.15
CA ASP A 159 7.81 18.90 10.41
C ASP A 159 7.54 19.80 11.63
N SER A 160 7.63 21.13 11.47
CA SER A 160 7.30 22.09 12.55
C SER A 160 5.82 22.15 12.91
N LYS A 161 4.94 21.61 12.05
CA LYS A 161 3.47 21.60 12.22
C LYS A 161 2.89 20.25 12.65
N LYS A 162 3.72 19.22 12.84
CA LYS A 162 3.34 17.95 13.47
C LYS A 162 3.37 18.07 14.99
#